data_AF-A0A2P4NMR5-F1
#
_entry.id   AF-A0A2P4NMR5-F1
#
_cell.length_a   1.000
_cell.length_b   1.000
_cell.length_c   1.000
_cell.angle_alpha   90.00
_cell.angle_beta   90.00
_cell.angle_gamma   90.00
#
_symmetry.space_group_name_H-M   'P 1'
#
loop_
_entity.id
_entity.type
_entity.pdbx_description
1 polymer ?
#
loop_
_entity_poly.entity_id
_entity_poly.type
_entity_poly.pdbx_seq_one_letter_code
_entity_poly.pdbx_strand_id
1 'polypeptide(L)'
;MDRTPHQGPEGQLSCYDCDHTYWFLGSGPHDGRCPRCGSQLVSPAGELRVVTSQPDECNIGSSDVTETGVRLVGRDDSGRLFQYWFCVDDDDQVCSRIEVCGHRLSPSADGEWPVEFFPDAVWNTAEAEGLNLSGYTCPD
;
A
#
# COMPACT_ATOMS: atom_id res chain seq x y z
N MET A 1 -20.01 5.65 16.42
CA MET A 1 -19.67 4.31 16.91
C MET A 1 -18.23 4.10 16.54
N ASP A 2 -17.42 3.83 17.56
CA ASP A 2 -15.96 3.90 17.54
C ASP A 2 -15.40 2.88 16.54
N ARG A 3 -14.73 3.37 15.49
CA ARG A 3 -14.04 2.56 14.50
C ARG A 3 -12.60 2.41 14.98
N THR A 4 -12.32 1.38 15.76
CA THR A 4 -10.94 1.06 16.14
C THR A 4 -10.35 0.15 15.06
N PRO A 5 -9.36 0.61 14.26
CA PRO A 5 -8.72 -0.28 13.30
C PRO A 5 -7.99 -1.40 14.06
N HIS A 6 -8.09 -2.63 13.55
CA HIS A 6 -7.36 -3.80 14.05
C HIS A 6 -5.87 -3.64 13.70
N GLN A 7 -5.20 -2.70 14.37
CA GLN A 7 -3.75 -2.56 14.32
C GLN A 7 -3.16 -3.75 15.07
N GLY A 8 -2.16 -4.42 14.48
CA GLY A 8 -1.29 -5.32 15.23
C GLY A 8 -0.79 -4.63 16.51
N PRO A 9 -0.34 -5.38 17.53
CA PRO A 9 -0.02 -4.79 18.81
C PRO A 9 0.98 -3.65 18.62
N GLU A 10 0.63 -2.46 19.14
CA GLU A 10 1.24 -1.17 18.80
C GLU A 10 2.77 -1.26 18.73
N GLY A 11 3.34 -0.99 17.55
CA GLY A 11 4.79 -0.99 17.32
C GLY A 11 5.38 -2.29 16.78
N GLN A 12 4.60 -3.35 16.55
CA GLN A 12 5.05 -4.50 15.78
C GLN A 12 5.06 -4.18 14.27
N LEU A 13 6.20 -4.41 13.62
CA LEU A 13 6.44 -4.14 12.21
C LEU A 13 6.87 -5.42 11.49
N SER A 14 6.45 -5.56 10.23
CA SER A 14 6.88 -6.65 9.34
C SER A 14 7.70 -6.10 8.18
N CYS A 15 8.72 -6.84 7.78
CA CYS A 15 9.43 -6.61 6.53
C CYS A 15 8.85 -7.51 5.45
N TYR A 16 8.30 -6.90 4.40
CA TYR A 16 7.66 -7.57 3.27
C TYR A 16 8.66 -8.09 2.23
N ASP A 17 9.96 -8.06 2.55
CA ASP A 17 11.05 -8.59 1.72
C ASP A 17 11.64 -9.87 2.31
N CYS A 18 11.88 -9.89 3.63
CA CYS A 18 12.50 -11.03 4.32
C CYS A 18 11.64 -11.68 5.40
N ASP A 19 10.36 -11.31 5.44
CA ASP A 19 9.33 -11.76 6.38
C ASP A 19 9.70 -11.60 7.86
N HIS A 20 10.70 -10.75 8.15
CA HIS A 20 11.12 -10.53 9.52
C HIS A 20 10.16 -9.60 10.24
N THR A 21 9.53 -10.10 11.30
CA THR A 21 8.77 -9.30 12.25
C THR A 21 9.66 -8.81 13.38
N TYR A 22 9.56 -7.53 13.72
CA TYR A 22 10.35 -6.87 14.76
C TYR A 22 9.52 -5.80 15.46
N TRP A 23 9.99 -5.37 16.63
CA TRP A 23 9.36 -4.31 17.39
C TRP A 23 10.14 -3.01 17.22
N PHE A 24 9.43 -1.92 16.98
CA PHE A 24 10.01 -0.60 17.06
C PHE A 24 9.80 -0.02 18.45
N LEU A 25 10.90 0.17 19.18
CA LEU A 25 10.92 0.76 20.52
C LEU A 25 11.32 2.25 20.40
N GLY A 26 10.38 3.09 20.00
CA GLY A 26 10.60 4.54 19.88
C GLY A 26 9.30 5.33 19.92
N SER A 27 9.39 6.60 20.28
CA SER A 27 8.24 7.51 20.37
C SER A 27 7.99 8.32 19.09
N GLY A 28 8.77 8.09 18.04
CA GLY A 28 8.67 8.76 16.74
C GLY A 28 8.40 7.77 15.60
N PRO A 29 8.45 8.20 14.33
CA PRO A 29 8.40 7.27 13.21
C PRO A 29 9.61 6.33 13.24
N HIS A 30 9.41 5.07 12.83
CA HIS A 30 10.51 4.13 12.67
C HIS A 30 11.41 4.52 11.47
N ASP A 31 12.62 3.97 11.39
CA ASP A 31 13.62 4.37 10.37
C ASP A 31 13.27 3.99 8.91
N GLY A 32 12.07 3.44 8.68
CA GLY A 32 11.65 2.99 7.34
C GLY A 32 12.52 1.88 6.75
N ARG A 33 13.22 1.11 7.60
CA ARG A 33 14.12 0.02 7.19
C ARG A 33 13.99 -1.18 8.11
N CYS A 34 14.04 -2.38 7.51
CA CYS A 34 14.12 -3.61 8.28
C CYS A 34 15.49 -3.72 8.96
N PRO A 35 15.56 -4.00 10.28
CA PRO A 35 16.83 -4.15 11.00
C PRO A 35 17.60 -5.42 10.60
N ARG A 36 16.93 -6.41 9.98
CA ARG A 36 17.55 -7.68 9.59
C ARG A 36 18.19 -7.64 8.20
N CYS A 37 17.49 -7.08 7.20
CA CYS A 37 17.96 -7.08 5.81
C CYS A 37 18.23 -5.67 5.23
N GLY A 38 17.91 -4.60 5.95
CA GLY A 38 18.08 -3.21 5.49
C GLY A 38 17.06 -2.74 4.44
N SER A 39 16.15 -3.63 4.02
CA SER A 39 15.11 -3.34 3.02
C SER A 39 14.17 -2.24 3.48
N GLN A 40 13.66 -1.48 2.51
CA GLN A 40 12.68 -0.41 2.75
C GLN A 40 11.23 -0.89 2.60
N LEU A 41 11.02 -2.16 2.24
CA LEU A 41 9.71 -2.80 2.15
C LEU A 41 9.19 -3.12 3.57
N VAL A 42 8.80 -2.07 4.28
CA VAL A 42 8.16 -2.09 5.61
C VAL A 42 7.04 -1.05 5.58
N SER A 43 6.12 -1.11 6.55
CA SER A 43 5.01 -0.14 6.67
C SER A 43 5.48 1.33 6.68
N PRO A 44 4.59 2.31 6.43
CA PRO A 44 4.93 3.73 6.50
C PRO A 44 5.58 4.11 7.83
N ALA A 45 6.64 4.92 7.75
CA ALA A 45 7.32 5.48 8.89
C ALA A 45 6.58 6.76 9.30
N GLY A 46 5.67 6.62 10.27
CA GLY A 46 4.76 7.70 10.64
C GLY A 46 3.54 7.75 9.71
N GLU A 47 3.04 8.95 9.44
CA GLU A 47 1.84 9.14 8.61
C GLU A 47 2.17 9.02 7.12
N LEU A 48 1.40 8.25 6.36
CA LEU A 48 1.43 8.26 4.90
C LEU A 48 0.46 9.32 4.36
N ARG A 49 0.93 10.18 3.47
CA ARG A 49 0.11 11.20 2.79
C ARG A 49 0.18 11.01 1.29
N VAL A 50 -0.96 10.91 0.62
CA VAL A 50 -1.01 10.92 -0.86
C VAL A 50 -0.80 12.37 -1.32
N VAL A 51 0.22 12.59 -2.14
CA VAL A 51 0.65 13.92 -2.60
C VAL A 51 0.24 14.21 -4.04
N THR A 52 -0.01 13.17 -4.83
CA THR A 52 -0.58 13.31 -6.17
C THR A 52 -1.34 12.04 -6.55
N SER A 53 -2.42 12.23 -7.30
CA SER A 53 -3.11 11.22 -8.09
C SER A 53 -3.01 11.65 -9.56
N GLN A 54 -2.89 10.68 -10.47
CA GLN A 54 -2.90 10.98 -11.90
C GLN A 54 -3.39 9.77 -12.69
N PRO A 55 -4.06 9.97 -13.84
CA PRO A 55 -4.31 8.89 -14.78
C PRO A 55 -3.01 8.22 -15.19
N ASP A 56 -3.03 6.90 -15.33
CA ASP A 56 -1.90 6.10 -15.80
C ASP A 56 -2.39 4.98 -16.72
N GLU A 57 -1.51 4.44 -17.54
CA GLU A 57 -1.81 3.25 -18.32
C GLU A 57 -1.62 2.02 -17.44
N CYS A 58 -2.62 1.15 -17.39
CA CYS A 58 -2.49 -0.14 -16.71
C CYS A 58 -2.53 -1.30 -17.69
N ASN A 59 -1.78 -2.36 -17.36
CA ASN A 59 -1.96 -3.68 -17.96
C ASN A 59 -2.25 -4.67 -16.82
N ILE A 60 -3.47 -5.19 -16.74
CA ILE A 60 -3.76 -6.34 -15.89
C ILE A 60 -3.36 -7.62 -16.66
N GLY A 61 -2.24 -8.22 -16.26
CA GLY A 61 -1.76 -9.49 -16.85
C GLY A 61 -0.99 -9.33 -18.18
N SER A 62 -1.06 -10.36 -19.03
CA SER A 62 -0.31 -10.46 -20.30
C SER A 62 -1.09 -9.98 -21.53
N SER A 63 -2.20 -9.27 -21.34
CA SER A 63 -3.04 -8.80 -22.42
C SER A 63 -2.45 -7.54 -23.07
N ASP A 64 -2.47 -7.46 -24.40
CA ASP A 64 -2.09 -6.26 -25.17
C ASP A 64 -3.11 -5.10 -25.04
N VAL A 65 -4.04 -5.17 -24.08
CA VAL A 65 -5.07 -4.17 -23.85
C VAL A 65 -4.58 -3.21 -22.78
N THR A 66 -4.42 -1.96 -23.17
CA THR A 66 -4.13 -0.87 -22.23
C THR A 66 -5.43 -0.41 -21.59
N GLU A 67 -5.59 -0.73 -20.32
CA GLU A 67 -6.70 -0.26 -19.50
C GLU A 67 -6.40 1.13 -18.94
N THR A 68 -7.45 1.89 -18.66
CA THR A 68 -7.29 3.17 -17.96
C THR A 68 -7.09 2.89 -16.49
N GLY A 69 -6.02 3.43 -15.92
CA GLY A 69 -5.70 3.30 -14.51
C GLY A 69 -5.53 4.64 -13.82
N VAL A 70 -5.38 4.58 -12.50
CA VAL A 70 -5.01 5.70 -11.66
C VAL A 70 -3.78 5.30 -10.85
N ARG A 71 -2.78 6.17 -10.86
CA ARG A 71 -1.61 6.04 -10.01
C ARG A 71 -1.72 7.02 -8.85
N LEU A 72 -1.67 6.49 -7.63
CA LEU A 72 -1.53 7.27 -6.42
C LEU A 72 -0.06 7.29 -6.00
N VAL A 73 0.42 8.48 -5.64
CA VAL A 73 1.79 8.68 -5.16
C VAL A 73 1.72 9.33 -3.79
N GLY A 74 2.28 8.64 -2.79
CA GLY A 74 2.33 9.11 -1.41
C GLY A 74 3.75 9.21 -0.88
N ARG A 75 3.87 9.93 0.23
CA ARG A 75 5.08 10.01 1.05
C ARG A 75 4.75 9.84 2.52
N ASP A 76 5.60 9.10 3.22
CA ASP A 76 5.54 9.05 4.68
C ASP A 76 6.35 10.20 5.32
N ASP A 77 6.32 10.31 6.65
CA ASP A 77 7.04 11.36 7.39
C ASP A 77 8.57 11.27 7.21
N SER A 78 9.09 10.10 6.87
CA SER A 78 10.51 9.92 6.51
C SER A 78 10.85 10.37 5.08
N GLY A 79 9.83 10.73 4.29
CA GLY A 79 9.95 11.15 2.90
C GLY A 79 10.09 9.99 1.91
N ARG A 80 9.90 8.73 2.35
CA ARG A 80 9.93 7.56 1.46
C ARG A 80 8.76 7.61 0.49
N LEU A 81 9.00 7.19 -0.74
CA LEU A 81 8.02 7.20 -1.81
C LEU A 81 7.18 5.92 -1.77
N PHE A 82 5.86 6.07 -1.78
CA PHE A 82 4.90 4.98 -1.93
C PHE A 82 4.09 5.21 -3.20
N GLN A 83 3.86 4.17 -3.98
CA GLN A 83 3.16 4.27 -5.25
C GLN A 83 2.23 3.08 -5.41
N TYR A 84 1.01 3.38 -5.80
CA TYR A 84 -0.06 2.42 -5.97
C TYR A 84 -0.65 2.61 -7.36
N TRP A 85 -0.78 1.52 -8.11
CA TRP A 85 -1.43 1.52 -9.42
C TRP A 85 -2.72 0.74 -9.32
N PHE A 86 -3.81 1.44 -9.64
CA PHE A 86 -5.14 0.88 -9.74
C PHE A 86 -5.56 0.86 -11.19
N CYS A 87 -6.21 -0.22 -11.58
CA CYS A 87 -6.65 -0.48 -12.93
C CYS A 87 -8.16 -0.60 -12.89
N VAL A 88 -8.82 0.03 -13.85
CA VAL A 88 -10.27 0.00 -13.97
C VAL A 88 -10.59 -0.84 -15.20
N ASP A 89 -11.13 -2.04 -14.95
CA ASP A 89 -11.78 -2.88 -15.95
C ASP A 89 -13.30 -2.65 -15.85
N ASP A 90 -14.06 -2.91 -16.92
CA ASP A 90 -15.47 -2.52 -17.11
C ASP A 90 -16.40 -2.73 -15.88
N ASP A 91 -16.13 -3.71 -15.01
CA ASP A 91 -16.87 -3.97 -13.77
C ASP A 91 -15.99 -4.11 -12.50
N ASP A 92 -14.66 -4.11 -12.63
CA ASP A 92 -13.73 -4.45 -11.54
C ASP A 92 -12.59 -3.43 -11.40
N GLN A 93 -12.17 -3.21 -10.16
CA GLN A 93 -11.09 -2.28 -9.86
C GLN A 93 -10.04 -2.95 -9.00
N VAL A 94 -8.86 -3.15 -9.58
CA VAL A 94 -7.80 -3.96 -8.97
C VAL A 94 -6.56 -3.12 -8.79
N CYS A 95 -5.95 -3.25 -7.61
CA CYS A 95 -4.57 -2.81 -7.41
C CYS A 95 -3.64 -3.77 -8.16
N SER A 96 -2.95 -3.31 -9.20
CA SER A 96 -2.05 -4.17 -9.99
C SER A 96 -0.61 -4.17 -9.47
N ARG A 97 -0.23 -3.11 -8.76
CA ARG A 97 1.16 -2.88 -8.35
C ARG A 97 1.24 -1.94 -7.17
N ILE A 98 2.14 -2.27 -6.26
CA ILE A 98 2.57 -1.41 -5.16
C ILE A 98 4.09 -1.33 -5.18
N GLU A 99 4.63 -0.12 -5.07
CA GLU A 99 6.06 0.12 -4.92
C GLU A 99 6.37 1.02 -3.73
N VAL A 100 7.45 0.67 -3.04
CA VAL A 100 8.01 1.48 -1.95
C VAL A 100 9.48 1.75 -2.27
N CYS A 101 9.84 3.04 -2.39
CA CYS A 101 11.18 3.47 -2.80
C CYS A 101 11.70 2.81 -4.09
N GLY A 102 10.80 2.49 -5.04
CA GLY A 102 11.15 1.80 -6.29
C GLY A 102 11.31 0.28 -6.16
N HIS A 103 11.09 -0.29 -4.98
CA HIS A 103 11.02 -1.73 -4.77
C HIS A 103 9.56 -2.19 -4.88
N ARG A 104 9.32 -3.20 -5.71
CA ARG A 104 7.98 -3.77 -5.94
C ARG A 104 7.63 -4.76 -4.83
N LEU A 105 6.45 -4.61 -4.25
CA LEU A 105 5.85 -5.62 -3.38
C LEU A 105 5.28 -6.76 -4.21
N SER A 106 5.29 -7.96 -3.63
CA SER A 106 4.59 -9.12 -4.19
C SER A 106 3.21 -9.25 -3.54
N PRO A 107 2.15 -9.53 -4.31
CA PRO A 107 0.87 -9.92 -3.73
C PRO A 107 1.00 -11.30 -3.06
N SER A 108 -0.05 -11.72 -2.35
CA SER A 108 -0.16 -13.07 -1.80
C SER A 108 -0.13 -14.14 -2.91
N ALA A 109 0.00 -15.41 -2.52
CA ALA A 109 0.01 -16.53 -3.47
C ALA A 109 -1.26 -16.60 -4.34
N ASP A 110 -2.39 -16.12 -3.81
CA ASP A 110 -3.68 -16.07 -4.50
C ASP A 110 -3.85 -14.81 -5.36
N GLY A 111 -2.81 -13.96 -5.43
CA GLY A 111 -2.82 -12.71 -6.20
C GLY A 111 -3.48 -11.53 -5.48
N GLU A 112 -3.89 -11.72 -4.22
CA GLU A 112 -4.55 -10.70 -3.41
C GLU A 112 -3.54 -9.84 -2.64
N TRP A 113 -3.87 -8.58 -2.41
CA TRP A 113 -3.05 -7.68 -1.60
C TRP A 113 -3.52 -7.70 -0.15
N PRO A 114 -2.63 -7.87 0.83
CA PRO A 114 -2.97 -7.72 2.24
C PRO A 114 -3.56 -6.35 2.52
N VAL A 115 -4.60 -6.30 3.36
CA VAL A 115 -5.30 -5.05 3.67
C VAL A 115 -4.38 -4.01 4.31
N GLU A 116 -3.38 -4.44 5.08
CA GLU A 116 -2.38 -3.55 5.68
C GLU A 116 -1.52 -2.79 4.66
N PHE A 117 -1.52 -3.18 3.38
CA PHE A 117 -0.77 -2.47 2.35
C PHE A 117 -1.47 -1.20 1.89
N PHE A 118 -2.73 -1.01 2.27
CA PHE A 118 -3.53 0.16 1.96
C PHE A 118 -3.84 0.96 3.24
N PRO A 119 -2.97 1.90 3.64
CA PRO A 119 -3.29 2.85 4.72
C PRO A 119 -4.49 3.73 4.36
N ASP A 120 -5.16 4.30 5.37
CA ASP A 120 -6.36 5.15 5.20
C ASP A 120 -6.19 6.25 4.15
N ALA A 121 -5.01 6.87 4.06
CA ALA A 121 -4.74 7.90 3.07
C ALA A 121 -4.88 7.39 1.62
N VAL A 122 -4.50 6.13 1.38
CA VAL A 122 -4.64 5.47 0.07
C VAL A 122 -6.11 5.16 -0.19
N TRP A 123 -6.82 4.60 0.79
CA TRP A 123 -8.27 4.34 0.70
C TRP A 123 -9.06 5.60 0.37
N ASN A 124 -8.93 6.62 1.21
CA ASN A 124 -9.67 7.88 1.06
C ASN A 124 -9.39 8.55 -0.28
N THR A 125 -8.14 8.50 -0.75
CA THR A 125 -7.79 9.10 -2.05
C THR A 125 -8.29 8.25 -3.21
N ALA A 126 -8.22 6.93 -3.12
CA ALA A 126 -8.77 6.03 -4.13
C ALA A 126 -10.28 6.28 -4.29
N GLU A 127 -11.04 6.33 -3.19
CA GLU A 127 -12.48 6.64 -3.22
C GLU A 127 -12.75 8.03 -3.82
N ALA A 128 -11.93 9.03 -3.52
CA ALA A 128 -12.06 10.38 -4.09
C ALA A 128 -11.80 10.42 -5.62
N GLU A 129 -10.97 9.51 -6.12
CA GLU A 129 -10.74 9.28 -7.56
C GLU A 129 -11.84 8.42 -8.20
N GLY A 130 -12.90 8.08 -7.44
CA GLY A 130 -13.99 7.22 -7.90
C GLY A 130 -13.63 5.74 -7.91
N LEU A 131 -12.52 5.36 -7.26
CA LEU A 131 -12.11 3.97 -7.18
C LEU A 131 -12.83 3.23 -6.06
N ASN A 132 -13.38 2.05 -6.36
CA ASN A 132 -14.03 1.19 -5.40
C ASN A 132 -13.10 0.06 -4.96
N LEU A 133 -12.49 0.22 -3.79
CA LEU A 133 -11.64 -0.78 -3.18
C LEU A 133 -12.41 -1.79 -2.30
N SER A 134 -13.76 -1.76 -2.32
CA SER A 134 -14.62 -2.58 -1.43
C SER A 134 -14.48 -4.10 -1.58
N GLY A 135 -13.73 -4.60 -2.57
CA GLY A 135 -13.33 -6.00 -2.68
C GLY A 135 -12.30 -6.44 -1.62
N TYR A 136 -11.59 -5.48 -1.00
CA TYR A 136 -10.64 -5.72 0.09
C TYR A 136 -11.28 -5.32 1.42
N THR A 137 -12.22 -6.11 1.93
CA THR A 137 -12.82 -5.84 3.25
C THR A 137 -11.79 -6.03 4.36
N CYS A 138 -11.56 -5.00 5.18
CA CYS A 138 -11.08 -5.17 6.55
C CYS A 138 -12.08 -6.10 7.27
N PRO A 139 -11.69 -7.30 7.71
CA PRO A 139 -12.52 -8.01 8.68
C PRO A 139 -12.63 -7.15 9.95
N ASP A 140 -13.85 -6.97 10.44
CA ASP A 140 -14.16 -6.33 11.74
C ASP A 140 -13.34 -6.95 12.90
#